data_AF-A0A8T5JRG2-F1
#
_entry.id   AF-A0A8T5JRG2-F1
#
_cell.length_a   1.000
_cell.length_b   1.000
_cell.length_c   1.000
_cell.angle_alpha   90.00
_cell.angle_beta   90.00
_cell.angle_gamma   90.00
#
_symmetry.space_group_name_H-M   'P 1'
#
loop_
_entity.id
_entity.type
_entity.pdbx_description
1 polymer ?
#
loop_
_entity_poly.entity_id
_entity_poly.type
_entity_poly.pdbx_seq_one_letter_code
_entity_poly.pdbx_strand_id
1 'polypeptide(L)'
;MKEGTTSKNFFIHLAFIVFLVAGLYFILQSDHTITGKAVSNLADARVKLGGALSASPFMKNVDSMNLCVGIGGEQENWFSAVKGTTGWSVNEAPVFCSGISNEDFIIKFNNFDAFSEIISKFTPGVLLSGRAGNKYYILESRFVQSGGDITCNYDFKQKFCGAVEMMGSAAELIDADLSCCLEDLSNSEKKLLQSHLEQTGFQDETHSLSSPGVVQTLSSLAIYLFLVIFVMVGVTILVLHTQHQHKLKKQEVEITAHRQKLNQLKTFILQTKNQGYHPVQIKQHLVGLGWDEQTINHAFSELVEKENN
;
A
#
# COMPACT_ATOMS: atom_id res chain seq x y z
N MET A 1 -32.54 37.77 19.96
CA MET A 1 -32.10 37.38 18.60
C MET A 1 -30.63 36.94 18.64
N LYS A 2 -30.38 35.65 18.85
CA LYS A 2 -29.05 35.00 18.80
C LYS A 2 -29.17 33.63 18.13
N GLU A 3 -29.94 33.56 17.06
CA GLU A 3 -30.06 32.38 16.20
C GLU A 3 -29.27 32.67 14.93
N GLY A 4 -28.12 32.02 14.75
CA GLY A 4 -27.34 32.22 13.52
C GLY A 4 -25.94 31.63 13.53
N THR A 5 -25.36 31.30 14.69
CA THR A 5 -23.99 30.76 14.77
C THR A 5 -23.91 29.25 14.59
N THR A 6 -24.95 28.48 14.93
CA THR A 6 -24.92 27.02 14.85
C THR A 6 -24.96 26.47 13.42
N SER A 7 -25.65 27.16 12.50
CA SER A 7 -25.74 26.74 11.09
C SER A 7 -24.38 26.84 10.37
N LYS A 8 -23.63 27.93 10.60
CA LYS A 8 -22.34 28.15 9.93
C LYS A 8 -21.29 27.10 10.28
N ASN A 9 -21.24 26.66 11.53
CA ASN A 9 -20.27 25.65 11.97
C ASN A 9 -20.57 24.27 11.35
N PHE A 10 -21.85 23.94 11.13
CA PHE A 10 -22.24 22.70 10.49
C PHE A 10 -21.72 22.59 9.04
N PHE A 11 -21.87 23.66 8.24
CA PHE A 11 -21.39 23.67 6.86
C PHE A 11 -19.86 23.58 6.76
N ILE A 12 -19.12 24.19 7.69
CA ILE A 12 -17.65 24.11 7.72
C ILE A 12 -17.19 22.68 8.02
N HIS A 13 -17.80 22.01 9.00
CA HIS A 13 -17.47 20.62 9.31
C HIS A 13 -17.83 19.66 8.16
N LEU A 14 -18.98 19.88 7.51
CA LEU A 14 -19.38 19.09 6.36
C LEU A 14 -18.41 19.24 5.17
N ALA A 15 -18.01 20.48 4.86
CA ALA A 15 -17.05 20.75 3.80
C ALA A 15 -15.68 20.11 4.10
N PHE A 16 -15.22 20.18 5.35
CA PHE A 16 -13.96 19.57 5.76
C PHE A 16 -13.99 18.04 5.60
N ILE A 17 -15.09 17.38 6.00
CA ILE A 17 -15.26 15.93 5.83
C ILE A 17 -15.26 15.56 4.34
N VAL A 18 -15.97 16.31 3.49
CA VAL A 18 -15.99 16.07 2.04
C VAL A 18 -14.60 16.22 1.44
N PHE A 19 -13.83 17.25 1.83
CA PHE A 19 -12.45 17.41 1.39
C PHE A 19 -11.52 16.30 1.88
N LEU A 20 -11.71 15.81 3.10
CA LEU A 20 -10.92 14.71 3.66
C LEU A 20 -11.22 13.40 2.94
N VAL A 21 -12.50 13.11 2.68
CA VAL A 21 -12.93 11.93 1.90
C VAL A 21 -12.49 12.04 0.45
N ALA A 22 -12.58 13.21 -0.18
CA ALA A 22 -12.07 13.43 -1.53
C ALA A 22 -10.55 13.31 -1.59
N GLY A 23 -9.82 13.85 -0.60
CA GLY A 23 -8.36 13.71 -0.49
C GLY A 23 -7.95 12.26 -0.27
N LEU A 24 -8.64 11.51 0.59
CA LEU A 24 -8.45 10.07 0.76
C LEU A 24 -8.79 9.30 -0.50
N TYR A 25 -9.89 9.66 -1.19
CA TYR A 25 -10.25 9.07 -2.47
C TYR A 25 -9.19 9.35 -3.53
N PHE A 26 -8.61 10.56 -3.58
CA PHE A 26 -7.50 10.87 -4.48
C PHE A 26 -6.19 10.21 -4.04
N ILE A 27 -5.95 9.96 -2.76
CA ILE A 27 -4.78 9.19 -2.26
C ILE A 27 -4.95 7.69 -2.56
N LEU A 28 -6.17 7.18 -2.48
CA LEU A 28 -6.51 5.79 -2.81
C LEU A 28 -6.67 5.56 -4.32
N GLN A 29 -7.08 6.59 -5.09
CA GLN A 29 -7.11 6.58 -6.55
C GLN A 29 -5.81 7.04 -7.19
N SER A 30 -4.94 7.72 -6.46
CA SER A 30 -3.50 7.69 -6.73
C SER A 30 -2.94 6.35 -6.26
N ASP A 31 -3.57 5.27 -6.72
CA ASP A 31 -2.83 4.22 -7.37
C ASP A 31 -1.76 4.91 -8.22
N HIS A 32 -0.53 4.76 -7.79
CA HIS A 32 0.66 5.06 -8.56
C HIS A 32 0.52 4.38 -9.94
N THR A 33 -0.10 5.08 -10.87
CA THR A 33 -0.01 4.89 -12.32
C THR A 33 1.07 5.82 -12.86
N ILE A 34 2.20 5.85 -12.17
CA ILE A 34 3.45 6.42 -12.68
C ILE A 34 4.48 5.30 -12.52
N THR A 35 4.67 4.57 -13.63
CA THR A 35 5.68 3.53 -13.91
C THR A 35 5.69 2.30 -12.99
N GLY A 36 5.26 1.13 -13.49
CA GLY A 36 5.61 -0.13 -12.81
C GLY A 36 4.71 -1.35 -13.00
N LYS A 37 3.49 -1.22 -13.54
CA LYS A 37 2.68 -2.39 -13.93
C LYS A 37 2.78 -2.70 -15.42
N ALA A 38 4.01 -2.76 -15.92
CA ALA A 38 4.28 -3.80 -16.89
C ALA A 38 4.31 -5.08 -16.06
N VAL A 39 3.19 -5.79 -15.98
CA VAL A 39 3.25 -7.22 -15.68
C VAL A 39 4.17 -7.76 -16.77
N SER A 40 5.44 -7.92 -16.43
CA SER A 40 6.48 -8.31 -17.36
C SER A 40 6.01 -9.60 -17.97
N ASN A 41 5.68 -9.57 -19.27
CA ASN A 41 5.28 -10.77 -19.97
C ASN A 41 6.43 -11.76 -19.79
N LEU A 42 6.19 -12.88 -19.11
CA LEU A 42 7.21 -13.90 -18.84
C LEU A 42 7.85 -14.39 -20.14
N ALA A 43 7.10 -14.37 -21.24
CA ALA A 43 7.62 -14.64 -22.57
C ALA A 43 8.65 -13.61 -23.02
N ASP A 44 8.45 -12.31 -22.74
CA ASP A 44 9.43 -11.26 -23.05
C ASP A 44 10.70 -11.41 -22.20
N ALA A 45 10.56 -11.66 -20.90
CA ALA A 45 11.70 -11.93 -20.02
C ALA A 45 12.53 -13.12 -20.52
N ARG A 46 11.87 -14.22 -20.87
CA ARG A 46 12.48 -15.42 -21.45
C ARG A 46 13.24 -15.12 -22.75
N VAL A 47 12.61 -14.39 -23.68
CA VAL A 47 13.22 -14.04 -24.97
C VAL A 47 14.42 -13.12 -24.78
N LYS A 48 14.30 -12.10 -23.92
CA LYS A 48 15.41 -11.18 -23.58
C LYS A 48 16.58 -11.91 -22.95
N LEU A 49 16.32 -12.79 -21.99
CA LEU A 49 17.36 -13.58 -21.33
C LEU A 49 18.08 -14.48 -22.35
N GLY A 50 17.34 -15.25 -23.16
CA GLY A 50 17.92 -16.12 -24.18
C GLY A 50 18.72 -15.34 -25.24
N GLY A 51 18.21 -14.18 -25.65
CA GLY A 51 18.87 -13.27 -26.58
C GLY A 51 20.19 -12.74 -26.01
N ALA A 52 20.20 -12.24 -24.77
CA ALA A 52 21.40 -11.71 -24.12
C ALA A 52 22.46 -12.78 -23.89
N LEU A 53 22.05 -13.97 -23.41
CA LEU A 53 22.96 -15.10 -23.21
C LEU A 53 23.58 -15.57 -24.53
N SER A 54 22.84 -15.50 -25.63
CA SER A 54 23.34 -15.88 -26.96
C SER A 54 24.23 -14.81 -27.60
N ALA A 55 23.96 -13.53 -27.32
CA ALA A 55 24.70 -12.39 -27.85
C ALA A 55 25.99 -12.09 -27.08
N SER A 56 26.08 -12.51 -25.82
CA SER A 56 27.22 -12.25 -24.95
C SER A 56 28.48 -12.98 -25.43
N PRO A 57 29.59 -12.27 -25.71
CA PRO A 57 30.86 -12.90 -26.07
C PRO A 57 31.39 -13.83 -24.98
N PHE A 58 31.18 -13.47 -23.71
CA PHE A 58 31.55 -14.29 -22.56
C PHE A 58 30.80 -15.63 -22.58
N MET A 59 29.47 -15.58 -22.65
CA MET A 59 28.62 -16.77 -22.61
C MET A 59 28.78 -17.67 -23.84
N LYS A 60 29.31 -17.14 -24.94
CA LYS A 60 29.61 -17.92 -26.15
C LYS A 60 30.77 -18.89 -25.94
N ASN A 61 31.74 -18.53 -25.10
CA ASN A 61 32.97 -19.31 -24.87
C ASN A 61 32.83 -20.33 -23.73
N VAL A 62 31.64 -20.42 -23.12
CA VAL A 62 31.33 -21.43 -22.11
C VAL A 62 30.69 -22.64 -22.79
N ASP A 63 31.31 -23.81 -22.65
CA ASP A 63 30.90 -25.03 -23.35
C ASP A 63 29.54 -25.57 -22.90
N SER A 64 29.30 -25.56 -21.59
CA SER A 64 28.03 -25.96 -20.97
C SER A 64 27.79 -25.10 -19.74
N MET A 65 26.55 -24.84 -19.39
CA MET A 65 26.21 -24.04 -18.20
C MET A 65 24.75 -24.25 -17.82
N ASN A 66 24.48 -24.43 -16.54
CA ASN A 66 23.16 -24.38 -15.95
C ASN A 66 23.05 -23.09 -15.14
N LEU A 67 22.24 -22.16 -15.61
CA LEU A 67 22.01 -20.87 -14.98
C LEU A 67 20.56 -20.79 -14.51
N CYS A 68 20.36 -20.51 -13.24
CA CYS A 68 19.06 -20.16 -12.69
C CYS A 68 18.94 -18.64 -12.59
N VAL A 69 17.86 -18.07 -13.12
CA VAL A 69 17.60 -16.62 -13.06
C VAL A 69 16.26 -16.36 -12.41
N GLY A 70 16.26 -15.66 -11.29
CA GLY A 70 15.08 -15.13 -10.61
C GLY A 70 14.87 -13.65 -10.89
N ILE A 71 13.62 -13.23 -11.06
CA ILE A 71 13.23 -11.82 -11.17
C ILE A 71 12.21 -11.53 -10.07
N GLY A 72 12.58 -10.63 -9.15
CA GLY A 72 11.72 -10.17 -8.05
C GLY A 72 10.53 -9.33 -8.54
N GLY A 73 9.49 -9.28 -7.71
CA GLY A 73 8.22 -8.59 -7.98
C GLY A 73 7.18 -8.95 -6.93
N GLU A 74 5.89 -8.70 -7.22
CA GLU A 74 4.78 -9.20 -6.38
C GLU A 74 4.76 -10.74 -6.32
N GLN A 75 5.17 -11.37 -7.42
CA GLN A 75 5.47 -12.80 -7.53
C GLN A 75 6.88 -12.95 -8.09
N GLU A 76 7.68 -13.81 -7.48
CA GLU A 76 9.00 -14.15 -8.00
C GLU A 76 8.86 -15.07 -9.21
N ASN A 77 9.54 -14.71 -10.30
CA ASN A 77 9.53 -15.49 -11.53
C ASN A 77 10.91 -16.09 -11.76
N TRP A 78 10.97 -17.39 -12.03
CA TRP A 78 12.22 -18.13 -12.16
C TRP A 78 12.36 -18.71 -13.58
N PHE A 79 13.60 -18.71 -14.09
CA PHE A 79 13.96 -19.25 -15.38
C PHE A 79 15.16 -20.17 -15.25
N SER A 80 15.09 -21.34 -15.88
CA SER A 80 16.24 -22.24 -16.08
C SER A 80 16.80 -21.99 -17.47
N ALA A 81 18.06 -21.58 -17.53
CA ALA A 81 18.81 -21.34 -18.75
C ALA A 81 19.95 -22.35 -18.86
N VAL A 82 19.84 -23.26 -19.81
CA VAL A 82 20.81 -24.35 -20.03
C VAL A 82 21.53 -24.11 -21.35
N LYS A 83 22.86 -24.02 -21.29
CA LYS A 83 23.75 -23.96 -22.46
C LYS A 83 24.09 -25.38 -22.90
N GLY A 84 23.63 -25.74 -24.10
CA GLY A 84 24.00 -26.96 -24.80
C GLY A 84 24.82 -26.67 -26.06
N THR A 85 25.06 -27.73 -26.84
CA THR A 85 25.88 -27.67 -28.08
C THR A 85 25.28 -26.79 -29.17
N THR A 86 23.95 -26.70 -29.24
CA THR A 86 23.22 -25.93 -30.26
C THR A 86 22.89 -24.50 -29.84
N GLY A 87 23.12 -24.13 -28.58
CA GLY A 87 22.75 -22.81 -28.04
C GLY A 87 22.17 -22.87 -26.64
N TRP A 88 21.49 -21.78 -26.27
CA TRP A 88 20.81 -21.64 -24.97
C TRP A 88 19.36 -22.10 -25.07
N SER A 89 18.93 -22.92 -24.11
CA SER A 89 17.52 -23.23 -23.85
C SER A 89 17.10 -22.51 -22.58
N VAL A 90 16.18 -21.56 -22.70
CA VAL A 90 15.62 -20.83 -21.55
C VAL A 90 14.18 -21.28 -21.38
N ASN A 91 13.83 -21.77 -20.20
CA ASN A 91 12.48 -22.22 -19.86
C ASN A 91 12.06 -21.61 -18.53
N GLU A 92 10.76 -21.35 -18.38
CA GLU A 92 10.19 -20.95 -17.10
C GLU A 92 10.31 -22.11 -16.11
N ALA A 93 10.68 -21.79 -14.87
CA ALA A 93 10.77 -22.73 -13.77
C ALA A 93 9.65 -22.42 -12.76
N PRO A 94 8.84 -23.42 -12.36
CA PRO A 94 7.71 -23.19 -11.46
C PRO A 94 8.14 -22.79 -10.04
N VAL A 95 9.38 -23.07 -9.66
CA VAL A 95 10.01 -22.73 -8.38
C VAL A 95 11.48 -22.41 -8.62
N PHE A 96 12.20 -22.06 -7.55
CA PHE A 96 13.67 -21.93 -7.48
C PHE A 96 14.38 -23.12 -8.14
N CYS A 97 14.67 -23.00 -9.44
CA CYS A 97 15.18 -23.99 -10.41
C CYS A 97 15.35 -25.45 -9.92
N SER A 98 16.46 -26.12 -10.27
CA SER A 98 16.69 -27.53 -9.90
C SER A 98 17.41 -27.68 -8.55
N GLY A 99 17.63 -26.57 -7.83
CA GLY A 99 18.37 -26.51 -6.57
C GLY A 99 19.88 -26.29 -6.73
N ILE A 100 20.52 -25.92 -5.62
CA ILE A 100 21.92 -25.45 -5.52
C ILE A 100 22.93 -26.41 -6.17
N SER A 101 22.76 -27.72 -6.00
CA SER A 101 23.72 -28.72 -6.52
C SER A 101 23.69 -28.90 -8.04
N ASN A 102 22.63 -28.46 -8.71
CA ASN A 102 22.39 -28.70 -10.14
C ASN A 102 22.66 -27.46 -11.00
N GLU A 103 22.62 -26.28 -10.40
CA GLU A 103 22.85 -25.01 -11.07
C GLU A 103 24.31 -24.59 -10.86
N ASP A 104 24.99 -24.22 -11.95
CA ASP A 104 26.35 -23.68 -11.86
C ASP A 104 26.32 -22.30 -11.19
N PHE A 105 25.31 -21.49 -11.52
CA PHE A 105 25.08 -20.18 -10.94
C PHE A 105 23.59 -19.91 -10.75
N ILE A 106 23.27 -19.13 -9.71
CA ILE A 106 21.92 -18.68 -9.42
C ILE A 106 21.96 -17.16 -9.25
N ILE A 107 21.23 -16.44 -10.10
CA ILE A 107 21.19 -14.96 -10.10
C ILE A 107 19.76 -14.52 -9.82
N LYS A 108 19.56 -13.67 -8.82
CA LYS A 108 18.25 -13.09 -8.48
C LYS A 108 18.27 -11.58 -8.66
N PHE A 109 17.55 -11.08 -9.65
CA PHE A 109 17.33 -9.65 -9.86
C PHE A 109 16.27 -9.12 -8.90
N ASN A 110 16.48 -7.91 -8.39
CA ASN A 110 15.58 -7.29 -7.41
C ASN A 110 14.18 -7.01 -7.98
N ASN A 111 14.12 -6.62 -9.25
CA ASN A 111 12.90 -6.31 -9.99
C ASN A 111 13.14 -6.42 -11.50
N PHE A 112 12.07 -6.30 -12.30
CA PHE A 112 12.15 -6.41 -13.75
C PHE A 112 12.97 -5.29 -14.41
N ASP A 113 12.99 -4.08 -13.85
CA ASP A 113 13.77 -2.97 -14.40
C ASP A 113 15.27 -3.25 -14.27
N ALA A 114 15.71 -3.75 -13.11
CA ALA A 114 17.09 -4.18 -12.89
C ALA A 114 17.47 -5.33 -13.84
N PHE A 115 16.58 -6.30 -14.03
CA PHE A 115 16.77 -7.36 -15.04
C PHE A 115 16.92 -6.75 -16.44
N SER A 116 15.98 -5.90 -16.88
CA SER A 116 15.98 -5.36 -18.24
C SER A 116 17.20 -4.47 -18.49
N GLU A 117 17.63 -3.69 -17.51
CA GLU A 117 18.83 -2.86 -17.57
C GLU A 117 20.08 -3.72 -17.81
N ILE A 118 20.32 -4.71 -16.95
CA ILE A 118 21.51 -5.58 -17.02
C ILE A 118 21.50 -6.46 -18.27
N ILE A 119 20.36 -7.08 -18.59
CA ILE A 119 20.24 -7.99 -19.75
C ILE A 119 20.36 -7.24 -21.08
N SER A 120 19.88 -5.98 -21.17
CA SER A 120 20.05 -5.17 -22.38
C SER A 120 21.51 -4.80 -22.68
N LYS A 121 22.37 -4.84 -21.66
CA LYS A 121 23.80 -4.53 -21.73
C LYS A 121 24.61 -5.63 -21.06
N PHE A 122 24.43 -6.87 -21.49
CA PHE A 122 25.05 -8.04 -20.88
C PHE A 122 26.55 -8.12 -21.16
N THR A 123 27.30 -7.22 -20.51
CA THR A 123 28.76 -7.14 -20.56
C THR A 123 29.34 -7.45 -19.18
N PRO A 124 30.59 -7.91 -19.12
CA PRO A 124 31.31 -8.12 -17.88
C PRO A 124 31.22 -6.96 -16.89
N GLY A 125 31.60 -5.75 -17.31
CA GLY A 125 31.60 -4.58 -16.42
C GLY A 125 30.22 -4.24 -15.86
N VAL A 126 29.15 -4.45 -16.64
CA VAL A 126 27.77 -4.24 -16.18
C VAL A 126 27.35 -5.30 -15.16
N LEU A 127 27.75 -6.56 -15.35
CA LEU A 127 27.56 -7.60 -14.34
C LEU A 127 28.33 -7.24 -13.06
N LEU A 128 29.62 -6.97 -13.17
CA LEU A 128 30.47 -6.66 -12.02
C LEU A 128 29.99 -5.45 -11.20
N SER A 129 29.45 -4.43 -11.86
CA SER A 129 28.92 -3.23 -11.18
C SER A 129 27.53 -3.43 -10.56
N GLY A 130 26.75 -4.42 -11.00
CA GLY A 130 25.40 -4.68 -10.52
C GLY A 130 25.30 -5.61 -9.31
N ARG A 131 26.41 -6.27 -8.94
CA ARG A 131 26.48 -7.28 -7.86
C ARG A 131 26.28 -6.69 -6.46
N ALA A 132 26.18 -7.57 -5.46
CA ALA A 132 26.00 -7.23 -4.03
C ALA A 132 24.71 -6.47 -3.70
N GLY A 133 23.59 -6.88 -4.31
CA GLY A 133 22.25 -6.43 -3.89
C GLY A 133 21.79 -5.09 -4.46
N ASN A 134 22.65 -4.33 -5.15
CA ASN A 134 22.25 -3.10 -5.82
C ASN A 134 21.20 -3.34 -6.91
N LYS A 135 21.46 -4.32 -7.79
CA LYS A 135 20.55 -4.70 -8.89
C LYS A 135 20.18 -6.17 -8.84
N TYR A 136 21.10 -7.02 -8.38
CA TYR A 136 20.88 -8.44 -8.24
C TYR A 136 21.77 -9.06 -7.15
N TYR A 137 21.40 -10.28 -6.76
CA TYR A 137 22.17 -11.15 -5.89
C TYR A 137 22.68 -12.36 -6.67
N ILE A 138 23.91 -12.77 -6.40
CA ILE A 138 24.40 -14.11 -6.76
C ILE A 138 24.15 -14.98 -5.53
N LEU A 139 23.33 -16.01 -5.70
CA LEU A 139 22.96 -16.93 -4.62
C LEU A 139 23.87 -18.14 -4.63
N GLU A 140 23.89 -18.87 -3.52
CA GLU A 140 24.63 -20.12 -3.38
C GLU A 140 24.28 -21.10 -4.50
N SER A 141 25.30 -21.73 -5.07
CA SER A 141 25.21 -22.67 -6.20
C SER A 141 26.32 -23.71 -6.11
N ARG A 142 26.47 -24.56 -7.12
CA ARG A 142 27.60 -25.50 -7.20
C ARG A 142 28.97 -24.81 -7.11
N PHE A 143 29.08 -23.58 -7.62
CA PHE A 143 30.34 -22.84 -7.69
C PHE A 143 30.35 -21.54 -6.87
N VAL A 144 29.27 -21.23 -6.17
CA VAL A 144 29.16 -20.03 -5.33
C VAL A 144 28.83 -20.49 -3.92
N GLN A 145 29.68 -20.14 -2.95
CA GLN A 145 29.45 -20.46 -1.54
C GLN A 145 28.45 -19.48 -0.91
N SER A 146 28.01 -19.81 0.31
CA SER A 146 27.35 -18.82 1.16
C SER A 146 28.24 -17.59 1.31
N GLY A 147 27.66 -16.39 1.21
CA GLY A 147 28.41 -15.13 1.16
C GLY A 147 28.75 -14.64 -0.26
N GLY A 148 28.59 -15.48 -1.30
CA GLY A 148 28.77 -15.07 -2.69
C GLY A 148 30.16 -15.37 -3.29
N ASP A 149 31.05 -15.98 -2.50
CA ASP A 149 32.41 -16.31 -2.93
C ASP A 149 32.44 -17.46 -3.93
N ILE A 150 33.29 -17.33 -4.96
CA ILE A 150 33.47 -18.36 -5.96
C ILE A 150 34.31 -19.52 -5.41
N THR A 151 33.80 -20.74 -5.52
CA THR A 151 34.56 -21.96 -5.24
C THR A 151 35.48 -22.28 -6.41
N CYS A 152 36.72 -21.84 -6.31
CA CYS A 152 37.75 -22.03 -7.33
C CYS A 152 38.35 -23.46 -7.37
N ASN A 153 37.49 -24.45 -7.54
CA ASN A 153 37.89 -25.85 -7.73
C ASN A 153 38.33 -26.14 -9.18
N TYR A 154 38.82 -27.34 -9.43
CA TYR A 154 39.29 -27.77 -10.75
C TYR A 154 38.19 -27.66 -11.82
N ASP A 155 36.98 -28.12 -11.51
CA ASP A 155 35.83 -28.08 -12.42
C ASP A 155 35.49 -26.65 -12.85
N PHE A 156 35.45 -25.70 -11.91
CA PHE A 156 35.20 -24.29 -12.19
C PHE A 156 36.26 -23.73 -13.13
N LYS A 157 37.54 -23.97 -12.81
CA LYS A 157 38.65 -23.43 -13.60
C LYS A 157 38.62 -23.91 -15.04
N GLN A 158 38.44 -25.21 -15.23
CA GLN A 158 38.35 -25.81 -16.56
C GLN A 158 37.16 -25.26 -17.36
N LYS A 159 36.02 -25.03 -16.70
CA LYS A 159 34.78 -24.67 -17.36
C LYS A 159 34.66 -23.18 -17.67
N PHE A 160 35.18 -22.30 -16.80
CA PHE A 160 34.90 -20.87 -16.85
C PHE A 160 36.13 -19.98 -17.02
N CYS A 161 37.34 -20.38 -16.60
CA CYS A 161 38.46 -19.43 -16.59
C CYS A 161 38.85 -18.93 -17.97
N GLY A 162 38.83 -19.77 -19.00
CA GLY A 162 39.09 -19.32 -20.37
C GLY A 162 38.08 -18.26 -20.87
N ALA A 163 36.82 -18.34 -20.44
CA ALA A 163 35.84 -17.30 -20.75
C ALA A 163 36.03 -16.06 -19.87
N VAL A 164 36.34 -16.23 -18.59
CA VAL A 164 36.54 -15.16 -17.59
C VAL A 164 37.74 -14.29 -17.94
N GLU A 165 38.85 -14.87 -18.40
CA GLU A 165 40.03 -14.11 -18.85
C GLU A 165 39.72 -13.15 -20.00
N MET A 166 38.68 -13.43 -20.79
CA MET A 166 38.23 -12.55 -21.87
C MET A 166 37.28 -11.44 -21.39
N MET A 167 36.88 -11.44 -20.12
CA MET A 167 35.89 -10.51 -19.58
C MET A 167 36.45 -9.13 -19.24
N GLY A 168 37.73 -9.04 -18.89
CA GLY A 168 38.32 -7.79 -18.42
C GLY A 168 39.79 -7.92 -18.08
N SER A 169 40.35 -6.84 -17.58
CA SER A 169 41.71 -6.79 -17.04
C SER A 169 41.83 -7.60 -15.74
N ALA A 170 43.06 -8.01 -15.38
CA ALA A 170 43.30 -8.70 -14.11
C ALA A 170 42.84 -7.89 -12.89
N ALA A 171 42.92 -6.56 -12.92
CA ALA A 171 42.39 -5.70 -11.86
C ALA A 171 40.87 -5.84 -11.71
N GLU A 172 40.12 -5.77 -12.82
CA GLU A 172 38.65 -5.95 -12.80
C GLU A 172 38.26 -7.36 -12.33
N LEU A 173 39.04 -8.37 -12.69
CA LEU A 173 38.81 -9.76 -12.28
C LEU A 173 39.17 -10.02 -10.81
N ILE A 174 40.17 -9.32 -10.26
CA ILE A 174 40.47 -9.34 -8.83
C ILE A 174 39.32 -8.70 -8.05
N ASP A 175 38.90 -7.50 -8.46
CA ASP A 175 37.77 -6.83 -7.83
C ASP A 175 36.54 -7.73 -7.86
N ALA A 176 36.32 -8.46 -8.95
CA ALA A 176 35.21 -9.42 -9.15
C ALA A 176 35.25 -10.72 -8.32
N ASP A 177 36.26 -10.94 -7.47
CA ASP A 177 36.51 -12.21 -6.78
C ASP A 177 36.78 -13.41 -7.72
N LEU A 178 37.26 -13.13 -8.93
CA LEU A 178 37.61 -14.11 -9.97
C LEU A 178 39.13 -14.30 -10.13
N SER A 179 39.89 -13.92 -9.12
CA SER A 179 41.36 -13.97 -9.11
C SER A 179 41.94 -15.37 -9.34
N CYS A 180 41.18 -16.43 -9.11
CA CYS A 180 41.63 -17.80 -9.32
C CYS A 180 41.75 -18.25 -10.78
N CYS A 181 41.28 -17.40 -11.71
CA CYS A 181 41.47 -17.53 -13.15
C CYS A 181 42.70 -16.74 -13.65
N LEU A 182 43.56 -16.24 -12.76
CA LEU A 182 44.75 -15.48 -13.12
C LEU A 182 45.99 -16.30 -12.77
N GLU A 183 46.81 -16.63 -13.78
CA GLU A 183 48.03 -17.42 -13.58
C GLU A 183 49.27 -16.55 -13.33
N ASP A 184 49.35 -15.36 -13.96
CA ASP A 184 50.54 -14.49 -13.93
C ASP A 184 50.21 -13.04 -13.53
N LEU A 185 50.13 -12.79 -12.22
CA LEU A 185 49.92 -11.43 -11.70
C LEU A 185 51.22 -10.62 -11.63
N SER A 186 51.19 -9.39 -12.12
CA SER A 186 52.21 -8.38 -11.88
C SER A 186 52.33 -8.03 -10.39
N ASN A 187 53.44 -7.39 -9.99
CA ASN A 187 53.63 -6.97 -8.60
C ASN A 187 52.55 -5.98 -8.11
N SER A 188 52.02 -5.13 -9.00
CA SER A 188 50.92 -4.22 -8.70
C SER A 188 49.61 -4.98 -8.47
N GLU A 189 49.31 -5.98 -9.29
CA GLU A 189 48.08 -6.78 -9.16
C GLU A 189 48.13 -7.73 -7.95
N LYS A 190 49.31 -8.27 -7.61
CA LYS A 190 49.50 -9.03 -6.37
C LYS A 190 49.19 -8.18 -5.13
N LYS A 191 49.62 -6.92 -5.12
CA LYS A 191 49.29 -5.97 -4.04
C LYS A 191 47.81 -5.65 -4.00
N LEU A 192 47.17 -5.48 -5.16
CA LEU A 192 45.72 -5.26 -5.25
C LEU A 192 44.95 -6.46 -4.69
N LEU A 193 45.28 -7.68 -5.12
CA LEU A 193 44.68 -8.91 -4.63
C LEU A 193 44.86 -9.06 -3.10
N GLN A 194 46.05 -8.78 -2.59
CA GLN A 194 46.29 -8.81 -1.15
C GLN A 194 45.42 -7.78 -0.41
N SER A 195 45.33 -6.54 -0.91
CA SER A 195 44.46 -5.51 -0.33
C SER A 195 42.99 -5.91 -0.37
N HIS A 196 42.55 -6.58 -1.44
CA HIS A 196 41.18 -7.06 -1.59
C HIS A 196 40.87 -8.15 -0.56
N LEU A 197 41.75 -9.15 -0.42
CA LEU A 197 41.63 -10.22 0.58
C LEU A 197 41.67 -9.72 2.04
N GLU A 198 42.36 -8.60 2.30
CA GLU A 198 42.40 -7.95 3.62
C GLU A 198 41.14 -7.11 3.91
N GLN A 199 40.44 -6.62 2.87
CA GLN A 199 39.22 -5.83 2.99
C GLN A 199 37.94 -6.66 2.97
N THR A 200 37.96 -7.86 2.37
CA THR A 200 36.83 -8.81 2.34
C THR A 200 36.66 -9.52 3.69
N GLY A 201 36.61 -8.75 4.79
CA GLY A 201 35.79 -9.10 5.93
C GLY A 201 34.33 -8.96 5.53
N PHE A 202 33.85 -9.83 4.64
CA PHE A 202 32.47 -9.85 4.19
C PHE A 202 31.60 -10.02 5.44
N GLN A 203 30.77 -9.02 5.74
CA GLN A 203 29.74 -9.23 6.75
C GLN A 203 28.84 -10.31 6.21
N ASP A 204 28.81 -11.44 6.92
CA ASP A 204 27.92 -12.55 6.69
C ASP A 204 26.48 -12.04 6.81
N GLU A 205 25.93 -11.52 5.70
CA GLU A 205 24.51 -11.21 5.56
C GLU A 205 23.70 -12.50 5.37
N THR A 206 24.05 -13.59 6.09
CA THR A 206 23.07 -14.56 6.58
C THR A 206 22.14 -13.93 7.62
N HIS A 207 21.63 -12.72 7.34
CA HIS A 207 20.26 -12.42 7.67
C HIS A 207 19.39 -13.36 6.86
N SER A 208 19.23 -14.56 7.39
CA SER A 208 18.05 -15.41 7.28
C SER A 208 17.17 -15.01 6.12
N LEU A 209 17.29 -15.70 4.98
CA LEU A 209 16.14 -15.94 4.10
C LEU A 209 15.09 -16.77 4.88
N SER A 210 14.65 -16.27 6.04
CA SER A 210 13.28 -16.48 6.46
C SER A 210 12.45 -15.92 5.32
N SER A 211 11.80 -16.84 4.61
CA SER A 211 10.55 -16.65 3.87
C SER A 211 10.04 -15.20 3.87
N PRO A 212 9.70 -14.61 2.71
CA PRO A 212 8.99 -13.34 2.66
C PRO A 212 7.54 -13.53 3.14
N GLY A 213 7.36 -13.85 4.41
CA GLY A 213 6.22 -13.44 5.20
C GLY A 213 6.62 -12.15 5.91
N VAL A 214 5.70 -11.21 6.05
CA VAL A 214 5.87 -9.97 6.83
C VAL A 214 6.48 -8.77 6.07
N VAL A 215 6.06 -8.53 4.81
CA VAL A 215 5.84 -7.13 4.34
C VAL A 215 4.33 -6.79 4.24
N GLN A 216 3.46 -7.78 4.48
CA GLN A 216 2.00 -7.56 4.52
C GLN A 216 1.47 -6.93 5.82
N THR A 217 2.28 -6.70 6.85
CA THR A 217 1.74 -6.23 8.14
C THR A 217 1.49 -4.73 8.18
N LEU A 218 2.24 -3.90 7.47
CA LEU A 218 2.00 -2.44 7.47
C LEU A 218 0.71 -2.06 6.71
N SER A 219 0.40 -2.75 5.61
CA SER A 219 -0.87 -2.54 4.90
C SER A 219 -2.06 -3.08 5.70
N SER A 220 -1.93 -4.25 6.33
CA SER A 220 -3.00 -4.81 7.17
C SER A 220 -3.29 -3.97 8.41
N LEU A 221 -2.26 -3.39 9.04
CA LEU A 221 -2.42 -2.48 10.18
C LEU A 221 -3.12 -1.19 9.77
N ALA A 222 -2.75 -0.62 8.62
CA ALA A 222 -3.40 0.57 8.07
C ALA A 222 -4.89 0.32 7.74
N ILE A 223 -5.20 -0.84 7.15
CA ILE A 223 -6.59 -1.25 6.87
C ILE A 223 -7.38 -1.42 8.17
N TYR A 224 -6.79 -2.04 9.19
CA TYR A 224 -7.46 -2.22 10.49
C TYR A 224 -7.74 -0.88 11.19
N LEU A 225 -6.77 0.03 11.19
CA LEU A 225 -6.92 1.39 11.73
C LEU A 225 -8.02 2.17 11.01
N PHE A 226 -8.10 2.04 9.68
CA PHE A 226 -9.15 2.68 8.89
C PHE A 226 -10.55 2.11 9.22
N LEU A 227 -10.66 0.79 9.39
CA LEU A 227 -11.89 0.13 9.80
C LEU A 227 -12.37 0.58 11.18
N VAL A 228 -11.46 0.70 12.14
CA VAL A 228 -11.77 1.20 13.50
C VAL A 228 -12.26 2.65 13.45
N ILE A 229 -11.60 3.52 12.67
CA ILE A 229 -12.03 4.91 12.49
C ILE A 229 -13.42 4.97 11.84
N PHE A 230 -13.68 4.16 10.81
CA PHE A 230 -14.97 4.12 10.12
C PHE A 230 -16.11 3.70 11.07
N VAL A 231 -15.87 2.68 11.91
CA VAL A 231 -16.84 2.24 12.93
C VAL A 231 -17.08 3.33 13.96
N MET A 232 -16.03 4.01 14.45
CA MET A 232 -16.16 5.11 15.42
C MET A 232 -16.97 6.28 14.85
N VAL A 233 -16.75 6.66 13.59
CA VAL A 233 -17.54 7.69 12.90
C VAL A 233 -18.99 7.24 12.74
N GLY A 234 -19.24 6.00 12.33
CA GLY A 234 -20.58 5.43 12.20
C GLY A 234 -21.36 5.45 13.52
N VAL A 235 -20.73 5.05 14.63
CA VAL A 235 -21.32 5.10 15.97
C VAL A 235 -21.63 6.54 16.39
N THR A 236 -20.72 7.47 16.11
CA THR A 236 -20.91 8.90 16.45
C THR A 236 -22.11 9.49 15.71
N ILE A 237 -22.26 9.20 14.41
CA ILE A 237 -23.40 9.62 13.59
C ILE A 237 -24.71 9.01 14.13
N LEU A 238 -24.70 7.72 14.49
CA LEU A 238 -25.86 7.03 15.06
C LEU A 238 -26.30 7.68 16.39
N VAL A 239 -25.35 8.00 17.27
CA VAL A 239 -25.63 8.67 18.56
C VAL A 239 -26.22 10.07 18.32
N LEU A 240 -25.65 10.86 17.39
CA LEU A 240 -26.19 12.18 17.07
C LEU A 240 -27.60 12.09 16.49
N HIS A 241 -27.87 11.10 15.62
CA HIS A 241 -29.19 10.89 15.04
C HIS A 241 -30.22 10.49 16.11
N THR A 242 -29.89 9.56 17.01
CA THR A 242 -30.79 9.16 18.10
C THR A 242 -31.10 10.32 19.05
N GLN A 243 -30.10 11.12 19.42
CA GLN A 243 -30.31 12.32 20.24
C GLN A 243 -31.20 13.35 19.56
N HIS A 244 -31.01 13.57 18.25
CA HIS A 244 -31.85 14.48 17.47
C HIS A 244 -33.31 14.00 17.44
N GLN A 245 -33.55 12.72 17.17
CA GLN A 245 -34.88 12.12 17.18
C GLN A 245 -35.55 12.23 18.55
N HIS A 246 -34.81 12.05 19.65
CA HIS A 246 -35.34 12.24 21.00
C HIS A 246 -35.73 13.70 21.28
N LYS A 247 -34.96 14.68 20.78
CA LYS A 247 -35.31 16.10 20.92
C LYS A 247 -36.59 16.43 20.16
N LEU A 248 -36.74 15.93 18.93
CA LEU A 248 -37.96 16.12 18.13
C LEU A 248 -39.18 15.52 18.82
N LYS A 249 -39.08 14.29 19.34
CA LYS A 249 -40.20 13.65 20.07
C LYS A 249 -40.58 14.42 21.33
N LYS A 250 -39.61 14.94 22.09
CA LYS A 250 -39.91 15.78 23.26
C LYS A 250 -40.65 17.05 22.87
N GLN A 251 -40.22 17.69 21.79
CA GLN A 251 -40.86 18.90 21.28
C GLN A 251 -42.29 18.63 20.78
N GLU A 252 -42.53 17.51 20.10
CA GLU A 252 -43.86 17.10 19.65
C GLU A 252 -44.81 16.81 20.82
N VAL A 253 -44.33 16.15 21.87
CA VAL A 253 -45.12 15.90 23.09
C VAL A 253 -45.47 17.21 23.80
N GLU A 254 -44.54 18.16 23.89
CA GLU A 254 -44.78 19.45 24.52
C GLU A 254 -45.77 20.31 23.71
N ILE A 255 -45.65 20.33 22.38
CA ILE A 255 -46.60 21.01 21.48
C ILE A 255 -47.99 20.38 21.61
N THR A 256 -48.08 19.05 21.68
CA THR A 256 -49.37 18.34 21.81
C THR A 256 -50.01 18.63 23.17
N ALA A 257 -49.24 18.62 24.25
CA ALA A 257 -49.72 18.97 25.59
C ALA A 257 -50.20 20.42 25.67
N HIS A 258 -49.47 21.35 25.04
CA HIS A 258 -49.86 22.75 24.97
C HIS A 258 -51.15 22.95 24.16
N ARG A 259 -51.26 22.30 22.99
CA ARG A 259 -52.49 22.31 22.17
C ARG A 259 -53.68 21.73 22.91
N GLN A 260 -53.50 20.65 23.68
CA GLN A 260 -54.57 20.05 24.48
C GLN A 260 -55.05 21.00 25.58
N LYS A 261 -54.14 21.65 26.31
CA LYS A 261 -54.47 22.67 27.32
C LYS A 261 -55.21 23.86 26.69
N LEU A 262 -54.76 24.34 25.53
CA LEU A 262 -55.43 25.43 24.81
C LEU A 262 -56.85 25.05 24.38
N ASN A 263 -57.06 23.82 23.89
CA ASN A 263 -58.38 23.34 23.53
C ASN A 263 -59.32 23.24 24.74
N GLN A 264 -58.83 22.75 25.89
CA GLN A 264 -59.60 22.73 27.14
C GLN A 264 -60.00 24.14 27.58
N LEU A 265 -59.07 25.08 27.48
CA LEU A 265 -59.32 26.50 27.78
C LEU A 265 -60.41 27.08 26.88
N LYS A 266 -60.34 26.84 25.56
CA LYS A 266 -61.35 27.27 24.60
C LYS A 266 -62.74 26.70 24.92
N THR A 267 -62.83 25.41 25.25
CA THR A 267 -64.09 24.77 25.65
C THR A 267 -64.67 25.41 26.90
N PHE A 268 -63.84 25.68 27.91
CA PHE A 268 -64.27 26.36 29.12
C PHE A 268 -64.79 27.78 28.84
N ILE A 269 -64.05 28.56 28.04
CA ILE A 269 -64.46 29.92 27.65
C ILE A 269 -65.82 29.87 26.94
N LEU A 270 -66.00 28.95 25.99
CA LEU A 270 -67.24 28.83 25.23
C LEU A 270 -68.42 28.39 26.11
N GLN A 271 -68.21 27.42 26.99
CA GLN A 271 -69.24 26.96 27.93
C GLN A 271 -69.65 28.08 28.90
N THR A 272 -68.69 28.83 29.42
CA THR A 272 -68.95 29.93 30.38
C THR A 272 -69.61 31.12 29.67
N LYS A 273 -69.22 31.42 28.42
CA LYS A 273 -69.91 32.40 27.57
C LYS A 273 -71.36 32.00 27.33
N ASN A 274 -71.65 30.73 27.03
CA ASN A 274 -73.01 30.21 26.84
C ASN A 274 -73.87 30.24 28.11
N GLN A 275 -73.25 30.33 29.29
CA GLN A 275 -73.94 30.55 30.57
C GLN A 275 -74.26 32.03 30.86
N GLY A 276 -73.88 32.96 29.96
CA GLY A 276 -74.21 34.38 30.05
C GLY A 276 -73.14 35.26 30.72
N TYR A 277 -71.95 34.72 31.01
CA TYR A 277 -70.87 35.50 31.60
C TYR A 277 -70.19 36.43 30.58
N HIS A 278 -69.83 37.64 31.01
CA HIS A 278 -69.16 38.61 30.15
C HIS A 278 -67.68 38.24 29.93
N PRO A 279 -67.10 38.42 28.72
CA PRO A 279 -65.71 38.04 28.43
C PRO A 279 -64.65 38.57 29.41
N VAL A 280 -64.85 39.80 29.91
CA VAL A 280 -63.98 40.43 30.92
C VAL A 280 -63.95 39.65 32.24
N GLN A 281 -65.11 39.14 32.68
CA GLN A 281 -65.23 38.34 33.91
C GLN A 281 -64.56 36.97 33.74
N ILE A 282 -64.75 36.34 32.58
CA ILE A 282 -64.10 35.06 32.24
C ILE A 282 -62.58 35.23 32.23
N LYS A 283 -62.07 36.31 31.61
CA LYS A 283 -60.63 36.62 31.58
C LYS A 283 -60.07 36.83 32.98
N GLN A 284 -60.70 37.66 33.81
CA GLN A 284 -60.26 37.90 35.19
C GLN A 284 -60.25 36.61 36.03
N HIS A 285 -61.25 35.75 35.86
CA HIS A 285 -61.31 34.47 36.55
C HIS A 285 -60.16 33.53 36.12
N LEU A 286 -59.88 33.42 34.82
CA LEU A 286 -58.79 32.60 34.30
C LEU A 286 -57.41 33.09 34.75
N VAL A 287 -57.18 34.41 34.77
CA VAL A 287 -55.97 35.00 35.35
C VAL A 287 -55.86 34.67 36.84
N GLY A 288 -56.97 34.73 37.58
CA GLY A 288 -57.03 34.33 38.99
C GLY A 288 -56.72 32.84 39.23
N LEU A 289 -56.97 31.98 38.25
CA LEU A 289 -56.60 30.56 38.25
C LEU A 289 -55.14 30.32 37.82
N GLY A 290 -54.37 31.37 37.54
CA GLY A 290 -52.96 31.30 37.19
C GLY A 290 -52.68 31.06 35.70
N TRP A 291 -53.67 31.25 34.82
CA TRP A 291 -53.43 31.22 33.38
C TRP A 291 -52.72 32.49 32.92
N ASP A 292 -51.75 32.33 32.02
CA ASP A 292 -51.04 33.44 31.39
C ASP A 292 -51.96 34.28 30.50
N GLU A 293 -51.84 35.61 30.60
CA GLU A 293 -52.70 36.55 29.86
C GLU A 293 -52.57 36.44 28.34
N GLN A 294 -51.37 36.15 27.82
CA GLN A 294 -51.16 36.01 26.38
C GLN A 294 -51.90 34.77 25.85
N THR A 295 -51.82 33.67 26.59
CA THR A 295 -52.53 32.42 26.27
C THR A 295 -54.05 32.63 26.28
N ILE A 296 -54.58 33.36 27.27
CA ILE A 296 -56.00 33.69 27.35
C ILE A 296 -56.42 34.56 26.16
N ASN A 297 -55.67 35.64 25.86
CA ASN A 297 -55.98 36.54 24.75
C ASN A 297 -55.97 35.81 23.40
N HIS A 298 -55.00 34.92 23.19
CA HIS A 298 -54.91 34.09 21.98
C HIS A 298 -56.11 33.15 21.84
N ALA A 299 -56.53 32.51 22.94
CA ALA A 299 -57.72 31.65 22.92
C ALA A 299 -59.00 32.43 22.57
N PHE A 300 -59.16 33.65 23.08
CA PHE A 300 -60.27 34.53 22.72
C PHE A 300 -60.22 34.97 21.25
N SER A 301 -59.06 35.35 20.72
CA SER A 301 -58.94 35.78 19.32
C SER A 301 -59.28 34.66 18.33
N GLU A 302 -58.81 33.44 18.57
CA GLU A 302 -59.14 32.28 17.72
C GLU A 302 -60.64 31.92 17.78
N LEU A 303 -61.31 32.13 18.91
CA LEU A 303 -62.75 31.92 19.02
C LEU A 303 -63.55 32.97 18.24
N VAL A 304 -63.12 34.24 18.27
CA VAL A 304 -63.75 35.33 17.50
C VAL A 304 -63.58 35.12 16.00
N GLU A 305 -62.40 34.70 15.54
CA GLU A 305 -62.16 34.40 14.13
C GLU A 305 -63.04 33.26 13.62
N LYS A 306 -63.32 32.26 14.46
CA LYS A 306 -64.23 31.15 14.13
C LYS A 306 -65.72 31.56 14.13
N GLU A 307 -66.10 32.61 14.86
CA GLU A 307 -67.47 33.16 14.81
C GLU A 307 -67.71 34.03 13.57
N ASN A 308 -66.64 34.54 12.95
CA ASN A 308 -66.70 35.41 11.76
C ASN A 308 -66.55 34.66 10.43
N ASN A 309 -66.23 33.36 10.46
CA ASN A 309 -66.11 32.45 9.31
C ASN A 309 -67.27 31.46 9.28
#